data_AF-A0A1I1KF84-F1
#
_entry.id   AF-A0A1I1KF84-F1
#
_cell.length_a   1.000
_cell.length_b   1.000
_cell.length_c   1.000
_cell.angle_alpha   90.00
_cell.angle_beta   90.00
_cell.angle_gamma   90.00
#
_symmetry.space_group_name_H-M   'P 1'
#
loop_
_entity.id
_entity.type
_entity.pdbx_description
1 polymer ?
#
loop_
_entity_poly.entity_id
_entity_poly.type
_entity_poly.pdbx_seq_one_letter_code
_entity_poly.pdbx_strand_id
1 'polypeptide(L)'
;MTVDEIETVLKQLANQFPNLVTLIKLPNQTWEGRTSHAICLKAGTNSNRTGVLFTGSVHAREWGGSDICINFLRQLITAYQSHTPLTFGNKTYTFDQIRNFMEKLDIFVFPDVNPDGKNYSQTAETMWRKNRNPNTSTGGQNFGVDINRNFDFLWNSGIGTSNDPAKEIYKGTVPFSEPETKNVKYLLDTYPNIQYYVDIHSHGGMILCP
;
A
#
# COMPACT_ATOMS: atom_id res chain seq x y z
N MET A 1 -3.90 -5.89 -11.85
CA MET A 1 -5.26 -5.29 -11.86
C MET A 1 -5.18 -3.82 -12.24
N THR A 2 -6.24 -3.26 -12.81
CA THR A 2 -6.44 -1.80 -12.94
C THR A 2 -6.77 -1.18 -11.58
N VAL A 3 -6.67 0.14 -11.49
CA VAL A 3 -7.03 0.90 -10.27
C VAL A 3 -8.48 0.64 -9.85
N ASP A 4 -9.41 0.62 -10.81
CA ASP A 4 -10.83 0.39 -10.52
C ASP A 4 -11.12 -1.06 -10.09
N GLU A 5 -10.41 -2.03 -10.67
CA GLU A 5 -10.48 -3.43 -10.25
C GLU A 5 -10.00 -3.61 -8.81
N ILE A 6 -8.90 -2.93 -8.42
CA ILE A 6 -8.37 -2.95 -7.07
C ILE A 6 -9.42 -2.45 -6.08
N GLU A 7 -9.98 -1.26 -6.32
CA GLU A 7 -11.03 -0.68 -5.48
C GLU A 7 -12.29 -1.55 -5.40
N THR A 8 -12.67 -2.17 -6.53
CA THR A 8 -13.80 -3.11 -6.59
C THR A 8 -13.54 -4.34 -5.72
N VAL A 9 -12.35 -4.94 -5.82
CA VAL A 9 -11.98 -6.12 -5.03
C VAL A 9 -11.96 -5.81 -3.53
N LEU A 10 -11.46 -4.64 -3.12
CA LEU A 10 -11.46 -4.28 -1.70
C LEU A 10 -12.88 -4.18 -1.13
N LYS A 11 -13.79 -3.52 -1.86
CA LYS A 11 -15.20 -3.41 -1.47
C LYS A 11 -15.88 -4.78 -1.45
N GLN A 12 -15.58 -5.64 -2.42
CA GLN A 12 -16.11 -7.01 -2.46
C GLN A 12 -15.64 -7.84 -1.26
N LEU A 13 -14.35 -7.78 -0.90
CA LEU A 13 -13.81 -8.49 0.25
C LEU A 13 -14.48 -8.06 1.56
N ALA A 14 -14.70 -6.75 1.74
CA ALA A 14 -15.39 -6.22 2.91
C ALA A 14 -16.85 -6.68 2.98
N ASN A 15 -17.55 -6.68 1.84
CA ASN A 15 -18.94 -7.13 1.77
C ASN A 15 -19.09 -8.65 1.95
N GLN A 16 -18.15 -9.43 1.43
CA GLN A 16 -18.19 -10.89 1.51
C GLN A 16 -17.79 -11.41 2.90
N PHE A 17 -16.86 -10.73 3.57
CA PHE A 17 -16.32 -11.15 4.86
C PHE A 17 -16.46 -10.06 5.93
N PRO A 18 -17.67 -9.54 6.22
CA PRO A 18 -17.85 -8.37 7.08
C PRO A 18 -17.41 -8.60 8.54
N ASN A 19 -17.35 -9.85 8.99
CA ASN A 19 -16.87 -10.21 10.32
C ASN A 19 -15.34 -10.27 10.43
N LEU A 20 -14.63 -10.25 9.30
CA LEU A 20 -13.17 -10.32 9.24
C LEU A 20 -12.55 -9.05 8.64
N VAL A 21 -13.22 -8.43 7.68
CA VAL A 21 -12.68 -7.38 6.82
C VAL A 21 -13.43 -6.08 7.07
N THR A 22 -12.70 -5.08 7.54
CA THR A 22 -13.19 -3.70 7.63
C THR A 22 -12.58 -2.87 6.49
N LEU A 23 -13.42 -2.22 5.70
CA LEU A 23 -12.99 -1.26 4.69
C LEU A 23 -12.74 0.10 5.34
N ILE A 24 -11.57 0.68 5.11
CA ILE A 24 -11.16 1.99 5.64
C ILE A 24 -11.09 2.95 4.48
N LYS A 25 -12.00 3.93 4.44
CA LYS A 25 -11.95 5.04 3.49
C LYS A 25 -10.82 5.99 3.89
N LEU A 26 -9.89 6.24 2.98
CA LEU A 26 -8.77 7.14 3.22
C LEU A 26 -9.19 8.60 2.97
N PRO A 27 -8.79 9.55 3.83
CA PRO A 27 -9.37 10.90 3.83
C PRO A 27 -8.80 11.82 2.75
N ASN A 28 -7.59 11.57 2.25
CA ASN A 28 -6.95 12.44 1.27
C ASN A 28 -7.21 11.89 -0.13
N GLN A 29 -7.96 12.63 -0.94
CA GLN A 29 -8.10 12.31 -2.37
C GLN A 29 -6.79 12.59 -3.10
N THR A 30 -6.52 11.81 -4.13
CA THR A 30 -5.35 12.00 -4.99
C THR A 30 -5.48 13.28 -5.82
N TRP A 31 -4.41 13.65 -6.52
CA TRP A 31 -4.38 14.86 -7.36
C TRP A 31 -5.38 14.80 -8.51
N GLU A 32 -5.71 13.62 -9.01
CA GLU A 32 -6.74 13.39 -10.03
C GLU A 32 -8.12 13.04 -9.41
N GLY A 33 -8.30 13.25 -8.10
CA GLY A 33 -9.59 13.14 -7.42
C GLY A 33 -10.03 11.73 -7.05
N ARG A 34 -9.14 10.73 -7.11
CA ARG A 34 -9.46 9.35 -6.72
C ARG A 34 -9.54 9.23 -5.20
N THR A 35 -10.53 8.45 -4.75
CA THR A 35 -10.67 8.07 -3.34
C THR A 35 -10.16 6.65 -3.18
N SER A 36 -9.15 6.47 -2.34
CA SER A 36 -8.56 5.17 -2.06
C SER A 36 -9.13 4.53 -0.80
N HIS A 37 -9.08 3.20 -0.74
CA HIS A 37 -9.39 2.44 0.46
C HIS A 37 -8.22 1.57 0.92
N ALA A 38 -8.13 1.40 2.23
CA ALA A 38 -7.35 0.33 2.86
C ALA A 38 -8.32 -0.72 3.44
N ILE A 39 -7.80 -1.88 3.77
CA ILE A 39 -8.52 -2.92 4.51
C ILE A 39 -7.81 -3.15 5.84
N CYS A 40 -8.58 -3.36 6.91
CA CYS A 40 -8.12 -4.03 8.12
C CYS A 40 -8.75 -5.41 8.20
N LEU A 41 -7.90 -6.44 8.27
CA LEU A 41 -8.28 -7.82 8.50
C LEU A 41 -8.05 -8.16 9.97
N LYS A 42 -9.14 -8.49 10.67
CA LYS A 42 -9.16 -8.78 12.11
C LYS A 42 -9.96 -10.04 12.38
N ALA A 43 -9.31 -11.07 12.89
CA ALA A 43 -9.95 -12.34 13.23
C ALA A 43 -9.97 -12.59 14.74
N GLY A 44 -10.99 -13.31 15.22
CA GLY A 44 -11.16 -13.64 16.64
C GLY A 44 -11.52 -12.42 17.50
N THR A 45 -11.47 -12.60 18.82
CA THR A 45 -11.97 -11.62 19.81
C THR A 45 -10.88 -11.02 20.69
N ASN A 46 -9.61 -11.39 20.48
CA ASN A 46 -8.49 -10.88 21.27
C ASN A 46 -8.41 -9.36 21.21
N SER A 47 -8.25 -8.71 22.36
CA SER A 47 -8.18 -7.25 22.47
C SER A 47 -6.76 -6.70 22.35
N ASN A 48 -5.74 -7.45 22.80
CA ASN A 48 -4.34 -7.07 22.68
C ASN A 48 -3.75 -7.62 21.37
N ARG A 49 -3.68 -6.78 20.33
CA ARG A 49 -3.29 -7.17 18.98
C ARG A 49 -2.25 -6.22 18.40
N THR A 50 -1.22 -6.79 17.80
CA THR A 50 -0.21 -6.03 17.09
C THR A 50 -0.66 -5.80 15.65
N GLY A 51 -0.62 -4.56 15.20
CA GLY A 51 -0.91 -4.18 13.82
C GLY A 51 0.31 -4.34 12.92
N VAL A 52 0.08 -4.82 11.70
CA VAL A 52 1.05 -4.84 10.60
C VAL A 52 0.44 -4.17 9.39
N LEU A 53 1.09 -3.12 8.89
CA LEU A 53 0.67 -2.44 7.66
C LEU A 53 1.45 -2.94 6.46
N PHE A 54 0.74 -3.41 5.45
CA PHE A 54 1.27 -3.73 4.13
C PHE A 54 0.85 -2.66 3.14
N THR A 55 1.80 -2.14 2.36
CA THR A 55 1.54 -1.23 1.24
C THR A 55 2.07 -1.81 -0.07
N GLY A 56 1.42 -1.44 -1.16
CA GLY A 56 1.85 -1.81 -2.50
C GLY A 56 1.70 -0.65 -3.48
N SER A 57 2.37 -0.77 -4.63
CA SER A 57 2.26 0.16 -5.76
C SER A 57 2.49 1.62 -5.35
N VAL A 58 3.46 1.85 -4.46
CA VAL A 58 3.97 3.20 -4.14
C VAL A 58 4.61 3.83 -5.37
N HIS A 59 5.40 3.06 -6.14
CA HIS A 59 5.81 3.46 -7.48
C HIS A 59 4.85 2.90 -8.53
N ALA A 60 4.44 3.76 -9.45
CA ALA A 60 3.39 3.50 -10.42
C ALA A 60 3.65 2.30 -11.34
N ARG A 61 4.83 2.21 -11.95
CA ARG A 61 5.25 1.13 -12.86
C ARG A 61 5.41 -0.25 -12.22
N GLU A 62 5.40 -0.33 -10.89
CA GLU A 62 5.59 -1.58 -10.16
C GLU A 62 4.24 -2.28 -9.96
N TRP A 63 3.61 -2.64 -11.09
CA TRP A 63 2.21 -3.02 -11.15
C TRP A 63 1.84 -4.17 -10.20
N GLY A 64 2.77 -5.10 -9.98
CA GLY A 64 2.55 -6.28 -9.15
C GLY A 64 2.36 -6.00 -7.66
N GLY A 65 2.75 -4.81 -7.15
CA GLY A 65 2.67 -4.51 -5.71
C GLY A 65 1.26 -4.67 -5.14
N SER A 66 0.26 -4.07 -5.79
CA SER A 66 -1.14 -4.21 -5.39
C SER A 66 -1.67 -5.64 -5.54
N ASP A 67 -1.29 -6.32 -6.62
CA ASP A 67 -1.76 -7.67 -6.92
C ASP A 67 -1.23 -8.68 -5.89
N ILE A 68 0.02 -8.52 -5.46
CA ILE A 68 0.64 -9.30 -4.38
C ILE A 68 -0.12 -9.07 -3.07
N CYS A 69 -0.38 -7.82 -2.69
CA CYS A 69 -1.10 -7.47 -1.47
C CYS A 69 -2.50 -8.11 -1.43
N ILE A 70 -3.26 -7.95 -2.52
CA ILE A 70 -4.63 -8.49 -2.63
C ILE A 70 -4.62 -10.03 -2.65
N ASN A 71 -3.69 -10.64 -3.39
CA ASN A 71 -3.59 -12.09 -3.44
C ASN A 71 -3.21 -12.69 -2.07
N PHE A 72 -2.35 -12.01 -1.32
CA PHE A 72 -2.02 -12.39 0.05
C PHE A 72 -3.24 -12.35 0.97
N LEU A 73 -4.02 -11.27 0.94
CA LEU A 73 -5.29 -11.16 1.68
C LEU A 73 -6.26 -12.29 1.34
N ARG A 74 -6.51 -12.53 0.05
CA ARG A 74 -7.45 -13.56 -0.41
C ARG A 74 -7.05 -14.95 0.05
N GLN A 75 -5.76 -15.28 -0.03
CA GLN A 75 -5.25 -16.57 0.44
C GLN A 75 -5.41 -16.73 1.95
N LEU A 76 -5.07 -15.71 2.74
CA LEU A 76 -5.25 -15.74 4.19
C LEU A 76 -6.71 -15.91 4.60
N ILE A 77 -7.61 -15.10 4.01
CA ILE A 77 -9.05 -15.16 4.30
C ILE A 77 -9.61 -16.55 3.95
N THR A 78 -9.26 -17.06 2.76
CA THR A 78 -9.73 -18.37 2.28
C THR A 78 -9.26 -19.50 3.17
N ALA A 79 -7.97 -19.51 3.53
CA ALA A 79 -7.40 -20.53 4.39
C ALA A 79 -7.98 -20.49 5.81
N TYR A 80 -8.20 -19.29 6.35
CA TYR A 80 -8.80 -19.11 7.68
C TYR A 80 -10.26 -19.58 7.71
N GLN A 81 -11.08 -19.21 6.71
CA GLN A 81 -12.49 -19.61 6.63
C GLN A 81 -12.66 -21.11 6.37
N SER A 82 -11.82 -21.69 5.50
CA SER A 82 -11.92 -23.10 5.11
C SER A 82 -11.22 -24.04 6.08
N HIS A 83 -10.55 -23.53 7.10
CA HIS A 83 -9.73 -24.31 8.04
C HIS A 83 -8.63 -25.15 7.34
N THR A 84 -8.05 -24.62 6.26
CA THR A 84 -7.06 -25.33 5.43
C THR A 84 -5.63 -24.81 5.64
N PRO A 85 -4.60 -25.64 5.42
CA PRO A 85 -3.23 -25.16 5.36
C PRO A 85 -3.01 -24.20 4.18
N LEU A 86 -1.97 -23.38 4.25
CA LEU A 86 -1.58 -22.43 3.21
C LEU A 86 -0.09 -22.61 2.86
N THR A 87 0.21 -22.70 1.56
CA THR A 87 1.57 -22.94 1.08
C THR A 87 2.07 -21.76 0.25
N PHE A 88 3.25 -21.24 0.60
CA PHE A 88 3.99 -20.24 -0.17
C PHE A 88 5.34 -20.82 -0.57
N GLY A 89 5.53 -21.07 -1.87
CA GLY A 89 6.73 -21.75 -2.38
C GLY A 89 6.91 -23.11 -1.71
N ASN A 90 8.07 -23.31 -1.08
CA ASN A 90 8.40 -24.57 -0.41
C ASN A 90 7.99 -24.61 1.08
N LYS A 91 7.25 -23.60 1.57
CA LYS A 91 6.80 -23.55 2.97
C LYS A 91 5.29 -23.70 3.07
N THR A 92 4.86 -24.63 3.91
CA THR A 92 3.45 -24.84 4.26
C THR A 92 3.21 -24.45 5.71
N TYR A 93 2.16 -23.65 5.93
CA TYR A 93 1.67 -23.25 7.25
C TYR A 93 0.41 -24.06 7.57
N THR A 94 0.36 -24.67 8.75
CA THR A 94 -0.82 -25.40 9.20
C THR A 94 -1.96 -24.42 9.51
N PHE A 95 -3.20 -24.93 9.55
CA PHE A 95 -4.33 -24.09 9.95
C PHE A 95 -4.12 -23.48 11.35
N ASP A 96 -3.62 -24.23 12.33
CA ASP A 96 -3.38 -23.70 13.68
C ASP A 96 -2.36 -22.55 13.69
N GLN A 97 -1.34 -22.60 12.83
CA GLN A 97 -0.38 -21.50 12.67
C GLN A 97 -1.05 -20.27 12.05
N ILE A 98 -1.86 -20.47 11.01
CA ILE A 98 -2.62 -19.40 10.34
C ILE A 98 -3.61 -18.77 11.33
N ARG A 99 -4.36 -19.60 12.07
CA ARG A 99 -5.32 -19.14 13.08
C ARG A 99 -4.62 -18.33 14.17
N ASN A 100 -3.55 -18.85 14.74
CA ASN A 100 -2.79 -18.15 15.77
C ASN A 100 -2.23 -16.81 15.29
N PHE A 101 -1.76 -16.73 14.04
CA PHE A 101 -1.31 -15.48 13.41
C PHE A 101 -2.47 -14.50 13.21
N MET A 102 -3.55 -14.95 12.55
CA MET A 102 -4.74 -14.15 12.25
C MET A 102 -5.49 -13.67 13.50
N GLU A 103 -5.47 -14.43 14.60
CA GLU A 103 -6.13 -14.08 15.87
C GLU A 103 -5.24 -13.23 16.79
N LYS A 104 -3.98 -12.95 16.43
CA LYS A 104 -3.07 -12.11 17.22
C LYS A 104 -2.70 -10.80 16.54
N LEU A 105 -2.88 -10.69 15.22
CA LEU A 105 -2.49 -9.52 14.44
C LEU A 105 -3.67 -8.80 13.81
N ASP A 106 -3.65 -7.48 13.82
CA ASP A 106 -4.46 -6.68 12.89
C ASP A 106 -3.66 -6.49 11.60
N ILE A 107 -4.16 -7.00 10.49
CA ILE A 107 -3.45 -6.92 9.21
C ILE A 107 -4.07 -5.79 8.39
N PHE A 108 -3.37 -4.66 8.33
CA PHE A 108 -3.76 -3.52 7.52
C PHE A 108 -3.12 -3.65 6.13
N VAL A 109 -3.89 -3.37 5.08
CA VAL A 109 -3.40 -3.43 3.70
C VAL A 109 -3.91 -2.23 2.94
N PHE A 110 -2.99 -1.40 2.44
CA PHE A 110 -3.27 -0.33 1.49
C PHE A 110 -2.56 -0.67 0.17
N PRO A 111 -3.23 -1.43 -0.72
CA PRO A 111 -2.55 -2.14 -1.80
C PRO A 111 -2.11 -1.24 -2.96
N ASP A 112 -2.75 -0.08 -3.14
CA ASP A 112 -2.46 0.84 -4.25
C ASP A 112 -2.31 2.26 -3.72
N VAL A 113 -1.10 2.56 -3.26
CA VAL A 113 -0.77 3.86 -2.67
C VAL A 113 -0.82 4.98 -3.71
N ASN A 114 -0.48 4.69 -4.97
CA ASN A 114 -0.36 5.66 -6.05
C ASN A 114 -1.30 5.35 -7.23
N PRO A 115 -2.63 5.46 -7.05
CA PRO A 115 -3.57 5.06 -8.09
C PRO A 115 -3.50 5.98 -9.32
N ASP A 116 -3.23 7.28 -9.16
CA ASP A 116 -3.09 8.18 -10.30
C ASP A 116 -1.88 7.81 -11.17
N GLY A 117 -0.73 7.62 -10.52
CA GLY A 117 0.48 7.21 -11.20
C GLY A 117 0.31 5.83 -11.85
N LYS A 118 -0.28 4.86 -11.13
CA LYS A 118 -0.54 3.51 -11.65
C LYS A 118 -1.42 3.55 -12.89
N ASN A 119 -2.54 4.28 -12.85
CA ASN A 119 -3.41 4.44 -14.01
C ASN A 119 -2.62 5.01 -15.20
N TYR A 120 -1.88 6.11 -14.98
CA TYR A 120 -1.06 6.71 -16.02
C TYR A 120 -0.01 5.75 -16.59
N SER A 121 0.60 4.94 -15.73
CA SER A 121 1.54 3.89 -16.13
C SER A 121 0.88 2.82 -17.00
N GLN A 122 -0.34 2.39 -16.67
CA GLN A 122 -1.05 1.37 -17.42
C GLN A 122 -1.62 1.87 -18.76
N THR A 123 -1.93 3.16 -18.89
CA THR A 123 -2.67 3.68 -20.04
C THR A 123 -1.88 4.62 -20.95
N ALA A 124 -0.78 5.20 -20.48
CA ALA A 124 -0.09 6.28 -21.20
C ALA A 124 1.44 6.12 -21.23
N GLU A 125 2.09 5.94 -20.08
CA GLU A 125 3.56 5.85 -20.00
C GLU A 125 3.98 4.72 -19.07
N THR A 126 4.23 3.54 -19.65
CA THR A 126 4.54 2.29 -18.93
C THR A 126 5.59 2.46 -17.83
N MET A 127 6.61 3.31 -18.04
CA MET A 127 7.71 3.47 -17.10
C MET A 127 7.53 4.59 -16.08
N TRP A 128 6.33 5.19 -16.00
CA TRP A 128 6.01 6.23 -15.02
C TRP A 128 6.17 5.72 -13.58
N ARG A 129 6.86 6.49 -12.75
CA ARG A 129 7.20 6.11 -11.35
C ARG A 129 6.44 6.92 -10.32
N LYS A 130 6.41 8.24 -10.49
CA LYS A 130 5.95 9.23 -9.50
C LYS A 130 4.43 9.26 -9.37
N ASN A 131 3.89 10.11 -8.49
CA ASN A 131 2.47 10.45 -8.52
C ASN A 131 2.15 11.41 -9.68
N ARG A 132 0.94 11.97 -9.72
CA ARG A 132 0.48 12.88 -10.77
C ARG A 132 0.23 14.32 -10.30
N ASN A 133 1.02 14.79 -9.33
CA ASN A 133 0.91 16.16 -8.83
C ASN A 133 1.20 17.21 -9.93
N PRO A 134 0.19 17.97 -10.41
CA PRO A 134 0.38 18.91 -11.52
C PRO A 134 1.17 20.16 -11.12
N ASN A 135 1.23 20.49 -9.82
CA ASN A 135 1.87 21.71 -9.30
C ASN A 135 3.42 21.66 -9.32
N THR A 136 3.98 20.56 -9.82
CA THR A 136 5.43 20.30 -9.86
C THR A 136 5.97 20.29 -11.29
N SER A 137 5.16 20.71 -12.26
CA SER A 137 5.55 20.70 -13.67
C SER A 137 6.67 21.67 -13.98
N THR A 138 7.75 21.15 -14.57
CA THR A 138 8.83 21.92 -15.17
C THR A 138 8.74 21.94 -16.69
N GLY A 139 7.56 21.63 -17.26
CA GLY A 139 7.31 21.50 -18.69
C GLY A 139 7.31 20.06 -19.19
N GLY A 140 6.49 19.77 -20.21
CA GLY A 140 6.29 18.42 -20.73
C GLY A 140 5.63 17.48 -19.72
N GLN A 141 6.06 16.22 -19.68
CA GLN A 141 5.63 15.22 -18.68
C GLN A 141 6.49 15.22 -17.41
N ASN A 142 7.24 16.29 -17.14
CA ASN A 142 8.13 16.36 -15.98
C ASN A 142 7.40 16.96 -14.78
N PHE A 143 6.56 16.15 -14.14
CA PHE A 143 5.86 16.48 -12.89
C PHE A 143 5.63 15.24 -12.04
N GLY A 144 5.02 15.42 -10.87
CA GLY A 144 4.85 14.41 -9.84
C GLY A 144 6.00 14.38 -8.84
N VAL A 145 5.74 13.77 -7.70
CA VAL A 145 6.65 13.54 -6.58
C VAL A 145 6.88 12.04 -6.43
N ASP A 146 8.13 11.67 -6.10
CA ASP A 146 8.44 10.30 -5.67
C ASP A 146 7.87 10.09 -4.26
N ILE A 147 6.78 9.32 -4.18
CA ILE A 147 6.07 9.04 -2.93
C ILE A 147 7.02 8.43 -1.89
N ASN A 148 7.96 7.57 -2.30
CA ASN A 148 8.92 6.93 -1.40
C ASN A 148 10.12 7.84 -1.04
N ARG A 149 10.06 9.13 -1.38
CA ARG A 149 10.98 10.17 -0.89
C ARG A 149 10.26 11.27 -0.12
N ASN A 150 8.93 11.18 0.00
CA ASN A 150 8.09 12.23 0.57
C ASN A 150 7.71 11.98 2.04
N PHE A 151 8.20 10.92 2.68
CA PHE A 151 8.00 10.67 4.11
C PHE A 151 8.93 11.53 4.99
N ASP A 152 8.51 11.84 6.23
CA ASP A 152 9.32 12.59 7.21
C ASP A 152 10.38 11.72 7.92
N PHE A 153 11.13 10.95 7.14
CA PHE A 153 12.28 10.20 7.61
C PHE A 153 13.48 10.56 6.76
N LEU A 154 14.47 11.23 7.37
CA LEU A 154 15.65 11.73 6.68
C LEU A 154 15.33 12.59 5.43
N TRP A 155 14.13 13.18 5.35
CA TRP A 155 13.65 13.90 4.16
C TRP A 155 14.60 15.03 3.72
N ASN A 156 15.16 15.74 4.70
CA ASN A 156 16.12 16.82 4.43
C ASN A 156 17.59 16.40 4.46
N SER A 157 17.89 15.10 4.54
CA SER A 157 19.27 14.60 4.55
C SER A 157 20.00 14.81 3.21
N GLY A 158 19.24 14.91 2.11
CA GLY A 158 19.78 14.94 0.75
C GLY A 158 20.24 13.57 0.24
N ILE A 159 20.18 12.52 1.06
CA ILE A 159 20.61 11.17 0.69
C ILE A 159 19.54 10.49 -0.17
N GLY A 160 19.93 10.02 -1.35
CA GLY A 160 19.06 9.22 -2.22
C GLY A 160 17.85 9.97 -2.79
N THR A 161 17.86 11.31 -2.78
CA THR A 161 16.72 12.16 -3.17
C THR A 161 17.16 13.36 -4.03
N SER A 162 16.20 14.12 -4.57
CA SER A 162 16.45 15.36 -5.30
C SER A 162 15.45 16.46 -4.96
N ASN A 163 15.90 17.72 -5.03
CA ASN A 163 15.06 18.92 -4.98
C ASN A 163 14.57 19.37 -6.37
N ASP A 164 15.07 18.76 -7.45
CA ASP A 164 14.70 19.10 -8.82
C ASP A 164 13.43 18.32 -9.22
N PRO A 165 12.29 19.01 -9.49
CA PRO A 165 11.04 18.34 -9.85
C PRO A 165 11.11 17.49 -11.13
N ALA A 166 12.08 17.75 -12.01
CA ALA A 166 12.30 16.95 -13.20
C ALA A 166 12.93 15.58 -12.90
N LYS A 167 13.42 15.33 -11.68
CA LYS A 167 14.02 14.05 -11.32
C LYS A 167 12.98 13.02 -10.87
N GLU A 168 13.26 11.76 -11.21
CA GLU A 168 12.48 10.59 -10.78
C GLU A 168 12.44 10.40 -9.25
N ILE A 169 13.41 10.97 -8.54
CA ILE A 169 13.57 10.89 -7.08
C ILE A 169 13.25 12.22 -6.36
N TYR A 170 12.46 13.08 -7.02
CA TYR A 170 12.03 14.35 -6.44
C TYR A 170 11.20 14.13 -5.18
N LYS A 171 11.62 14.70 -4.04
CA LYS A 171 10.97 14.48 -2.73
C LYS A 171 9.74 15.35 -2.42
N GLY A 172 9.37 16.26 -3.32
CA GLY A 172 8.35 17.26 -3.04
C GLY A 172 8.89 18.47 -2.28
N THR A 173 7.99 19.36 -1.86
CA THR A 173 8.35 20.66 -1.25
C THR A 173 8.51 20.59 0.26
N VAL A 174 7.81 19.67 0.92
CA VAL A 174 7.86 19.39 2.36
C VAL A 174 7.56 17.90 2.60
N PRO A 175 7.94 17.32 3.74
CA PRO A 175 7.49 15.98 4.12
C PRO A 175 5.95 15.91 4.13
N PHE A 176 5.42 14.78 3.69
CA PHE A 176 3.99 14.54 3.55
C PHE A 176 3.27 15.63 2.73
N SER A 177 3.91 16.19 1.70
CA SER A 177 3.25 17.14 0.80
C SER A 177 2.13 16.48 -0.02
N GLU A 178 2.28 15.18 -0.32
CA GLU A 178 1.41 14.45 -1.23
C GLU A 178 0.22 13.78 -0.52
N PRO A 179 -0.98 13.74 -1.13
CA PRO A 179 -2.13 13.06 -0.54
C PRO A 179 -1.88 11.56 -0.30
N GLU A 180 -1.08 10.91 -1.16
CA GLU A 180 -0.74 9.50 -1.05
C GLU A 180 0.05 9.20 0.24
N THR A 181 1.09 9.98 0.54
CA THR A 181 1.87 9.82 1.79
C THR A 181 1.07 10.24 3.02
N LYS A 182 0.20 11.26 2.90
CA LYS A 182 -0.74 11.65 3.99
C LYS A 182 -1.71 10.53 4.34
N ASN A 183 -2.13 9.71 3.38
CA ASN A 183 -2.99 8.55 3.66
C ASN A 183 -2.26 7.43 4.39
N VAL A 184 -0.99 7.17 4.07
CA VAL A 184 -0.15 6.24 4.85
C VAL A 184 0.05 6.77 6.26
N LYS A 185 0.35 8.06 6.41
CA LYS A 185 0.46 8.73 7.71
C LYS A 185 -0.84 8.61 8.52
N TYR A 186 -1.98 8.84 7.87
CA TYR A 186 -3.30 8.70 8.49
C TYR A 186 -3.51 7.30 9.09
N LEU A 187 -3.14 6.24 8.38
CA LEU A 187 -3.24 4.88 8.91
C LEU A 187 -2.35 4.70 10.15
N LEU A 188 -1.10 5.14 10.10
CA LEU A 188 -0.15 5.03 11.22
C LEU A 188 -0.60 5.85 12.44
N ASP A 189 -1.11 7.06 12.24
CA ASP A 189 -1.61 7.92 13.32
C ASP A 189 -2.93 7.39 13.93
N THR A 190 -3.84 6.89 13.08
CA THR A 190 -5.18 6.45 13.49
C THR A 190 -5.15 5.10 14.20
N TYR A 191 -4.22 4.23 13.81
CA TYR A 191 -4.08 2.88 14.33
C TYR A 191 -2.72 2.73 15.03
N PRO A 192 -2.56 3.25 16.27
CA PRO A 192 -1.28 3.23 16.98
C PRO A 192 -0.81 1.82 17.37
N ASN A 193 -1.67 0.81 17.21
CA ASN A 193 -1.26 -0.57 17.37
C ASN A 193 -0.45 -1.09 16.17
N ILE A 194 -0.36 -0.37 15.04
CA ILE A 194 0.55 -0.69 13.95
C ILE A 194 1.99 -0.53 14.44
N GLN A 195 2.70 -1.64 14.58
CA GLN A 195 4.10 -1.69 15.05
C GLN A 195 5.07 -2.14 13.95
N TYR A 196 4.56 -2.69 12.85
CA TYR A 196 5.34 -3.13 11.71
C TYR A 196 4.79 -2.56 10.41
N TYR A 197 5.69 -2.13 9.53
CA TYR A 197 5.37 -1.61 8.21
C TYR A 197 6.17 -2.38 7.15
N VAL A 198 5.46 -2.92 6.16
CA VAL A 198 6.02 -3.71 5.06
C VAL A 198 5.58 -3.07 3.75
N ASP A 199 6.54 -2.51 3.02
CA ASP A 199 6.29 -1.86 1.74
C ASP A 199 6.79 -2.72 0.58
N ILE A 200 5.89 -3.11 -0.32
CA ILE A 200 6.18 -4.06 -1.40
C ILE A 200 6.51 -3.32 -2.70
N HIS A 201 7.77 -3.46 -3.13
CA HIS A 201 8.32 -2.88 -4.35
C HIS A 201 8.81 -3.95 -5.34
N SER A 202 9.06 -3.55 -6.58
CA SER A 202 9.72 -4.36 -7.60
C SER A 202 10.62 -3.54 -8.53
N HIS A 203 11.67 -4.09 -9.12
CA HIS A 203 12.20 -5.44 -8.97
C HIS A 203 13.47 -5.44 -8.10
N GLY A 204 13.93 -6.62 -7.69
CA GLY A 204 15.20 -6.75 -6.98
C GLY A 204 15.43 -8.10 -6.31
N GLY A 205 14.35 -8.78 -5.89
CA GLY A 205 14.49 -10.03 -5.14
C GLY A 205 15.12 -9.85 -3.76
N MET A 206 14.91 -8.68 -3.15
CA MET A 206 15.53 -8.27 -1.90
C MET A 206 14.51 -8.15 -0.78
N ILE A 207 14.95 -8.38 0.45
CA ILE A 207 14.25 -7.98 1.68
C ILE A 207 15.18 -6.98 2.35
N LEU A 208 14.69 -5.75 2.54
CA LEU A 208 15.47 -4.65 3.13
C LEU A 208 14.85 -4.25 4.48
N CYS A 209 15.70 -3.94 5.44
CA CYS A 209 15.34 -3.34 6.72
C CYS A 209 16.19 -2.07 6.93
N PRO A 210 15.72 -1.11 7.75
CA PRO A 210 16.50 0.07 8.12
C PRO A 210 17.86 -0.27 8.73
#